data_AF-A0AAN7XDC3-F1
#
_entry.id   AF-A0AAN7XDC3-F1
#
_cell.length_a   1.000
_cell.length_b   1.000
_cell.length_c   1.000
_cell.angle_alpha   90.00
_cell.angle_beta   90.00
_cell.angle_gamma   90.00
#
_symmetry.space_group_name_H-M   'P 1'
#
loop_
_entity.id
_entity.type
_entity.pdbx_description
1 polymer ?
#
loop_
_entity_poly.entity_id
_entity_poly.type
_entity_poly.pdbx_seq_one_letter_code
_entity_poly.pdbx_strand_id
1 'polypeptide(L)'
;MHSGGYAYHNTKKEIQSVIEFGYPLSDIMERIVIQMVESAKFDVLKEYLDCEYAHQQTVMSKLKNLVEGRNMMAFKNRVNSSLSCNDESLRNFFEFFTQREEPVPMDIGN
;
A
#
# COMPACT_ATOMS: atom_id res chain seq x y z
N MET A 1 -11.18 16.19 -0.07
CA MET A 1 -11.90 15.79 1.16
C MET A 1 -13.39 15.90 0.89
N HIS A 2 -14.11 14.78 0.77
CA HIS A 2 -15.58 14.79 0.76
C HIS A 2 -16.04 14.41 2.17
N SER A 3 -16.50 15.38 2.95
CA SER A 3 -17.17 15.13 4.23
C SER A 3 -18.64 14.79 3.95
N GLY A 4 -18.94 13.52 3.69
CA GLY A 4 -20.31 13.00 3.65
C GLY A 4 -20.58 12.25 4.95
N GLY A 5 -20.91 12.97 6.02
CA GLY A 5 -21.21 12.34 7.31
C GLY A 5 -22.47 11.48 7.21
N TYR A 6 -22.38 10.21 7.65
CA TYR A 6 -23.53 9.32 7.74
C TYR A 6 -24.37 9.72 8.97
N ALA A 7 -25.63 10.11 8.76
CA ALA A 7 -26.53 10.42 9.85
C ALA A 7 -27.04 9.13 10.49
N TYR A 8 -26.78 8.95 11.78
CA TYR A 8 -27.30 7.81 12.56
C TYR A 8 -27.98 8.28 13.84
N HIS A 9 -28.90 7.45 14.34
CA HIS A 9 -29.55 7.70 15.62
C HIS A 9 -28.70 7.11 16.73
N ASN A 10 -28.34 7.93 17.72
CA ASN A 10 -27.68 7.43 18.92
C ASN A 10 -28.66 6.63 19.80
N THR A 11 -28.17 6.05 20.90
CA THR A 11 -29.00 5.27 21.84
C THR A 11 -30.13 6.06 22.50
N LYS A 12 -30.11 7.40 22.39
CA LYS A 12 -31.16 8.32 22.86
C LYS A 12 -32.09 8.79 21.73
N LYS A 13 -31.99 8.22 20.52
CA LYS A 13 -32.71 8.63 19.29
C LYS A 13 -32.42 10.06 18.82
N GLU A 14 -31.31 10.64 19.24
CA GLU A 14 -30.86 11.92 18.70
C GLU A 14 -30.12 11.65 17.38
N ILE A 15 -30.40 12.47 16.37
CA ILE A 15 -29.68 12.41 15.09
C ILE A 15 -28.28 12.97 15.31
N GLN A 16 -27.27 12.14 15.16
CA GLN A 16 -25.87 12.55 15.13
C GLN A 16 -25.31 12.33 13.73
N SER A 17 -24.43 13.23 13.30
CA SER A 17 -23.61 13.06 12.12
C SER A 17 -22.17 13.20 12.58
N VAL A 18 -21.44 12.09 12.59
CA VAL A 18 -19.99 12.12 12.77
C VAL A 18 -19.39 12.33 11.38
N ILE A 19 -18.51 13.32 11.27
CA ILE A 19 -17.66 13.44 10.09
C ILE A 19 -16.69 12.26 10.17
N GLU A 20 -17.05 11.15 9.57
CA GLU A 20 -16.13 10.03 9.40
C GLU A 20 -15.07 10.46 8.39
N PHE A 21 -13.86 10.72 8.89
CA PHE A 21 -12.68 10.85 8.04
C PHE A 21 -12.35 9.47 7.49
N GLY A 22 -13.06 9.07 6.44
CA GLY A 22 -12.76 7.86 5.70
C GLY A 22 -11.36 8.01 5.08
N TYR A 23 -10.42 7.15 5.48
CA TYR A 23 -9.19 7.01 4.74
C TYR A 23 -9.51 6.36 3.39
N PRO A 24 -8.90 6.82 2.29
CA PRO A 24 -8.98 6.11 1.03
C PRO A 24 -8.55 4.66 1.23
N LEU A 25 -9.31 3.72 0.63
CA LEU A 25 -8.99 2.30 0.73
C LEU A 25 -7.55 2.01 0.29
N SER A 26 -7.02 2.74 -0.71
CA SER A 26 -5.60 2.62 -1.12
C SER A 26 -4.64 2.83 0.04
N ASP A 27 -4.86 3.86 0.85
CA ASP A 27 -3.97 4.26 1.93
C ASP A 27 -3.99 3.23 3.06
N ILE A 28 -5.15 2.62 3.29
CA ILE A 28 -5.32 1.50 4.23
C ILE A 28 -4.56 0.27 3.71
N MET A 29 -4.74 -0.07 2.44
CA MET A 29 -4.09 -1.22 1.82
C MET A 29 -2.56 -1.08 1.79
N GLU A 30 -2.03 0.10 1.49
CA GLU A 30 -0.59 0.39 1.55
C GLU A 30 -0.02 0.06 2.95
N ARG A 31 -0.70 0.51 4.01
CA ARG A 31 -0.28 0.25 5.40
C ARG A 31 -0.33 -1.23 5.75
N ILE A 32 -1.37 -1.93 5.29
CA ILE A 32 -1.52 -3.38 5.51
C ILE A 32 -0.36 -4.13 4.85
N VAL A 33 -0.04 -3.82 3.59
CA VAL A 33 1.07 -4.47 2.88
C VAL A 33 2.41 -4.18 3.55
N ILE A 34 2.65 -2.95 4.00
CA ILE A 34 3.85 -2.60 4.78
C ILE A 34 3.97 -3.51 6.00
N GLN A 35 2.91 -3.63 6.79
CA GLN A 35 2.92 -4.47 7.99
C GLN A 35 3.16 -5.94 7.67
N MET A 36 2.56 -6.47 6.60
CA MET A 36 2.77 -7.84 6.16
C MET A 36 4.24 -8.10 5.81
N VAL A 37 4.86 -7.18 5.06
CA VAL A 37 6.28 -7.30 4.70
C VAL A 37 7.15 -7.22 5.95
N GLU A 38 7.04 -6.13 6.73
CA GLU A 38 7.89 -5.90 7.91
C GLU A 38 7.75 -7.02 8.97
N SER A 39 6.54 -7.57 9.13
CA SER A 39 6.26 -8.67 10.06
C SER A 39 6.51 -10.06 9.47
N ALA A 40 7.04 -10.15 8.25
CA ALA A 40 7.33 -11.41 7.55
C ALA A 40 6.11 -12.33 7.35
N LYS A 41 4.90 -11.77 7.22
CA LYS A 41 3.65 -12.51 6.97
C LYS A 41 3.49 -12.79 5.47
N PHE A 42 4.43 -13.56 4.93
CA PHE A 42 4.51 -13.84 3.50
C PHE A 42 3.45 -14.81 3.00
N ASP A 43 2.91 -15.65 3.88
CA ASP A 43 1.71 -16.45 3.64
C ASP A 43 0.52 -15.56 3.27
N VAL A 44 0.23 -14.55 4.09
CA VAL A 44 -0.88 -13.62 3.85
C VAL A 44 -0.58 -12.67 2.70
N LEU A 45 0.67 -12.22 2.58
CA LEU A 45 1.08 -11.40 1.45
C LEU A 45 0.87 -12.13 0.12
N LYS A 46 1.19 -13.43 0.06
CA LYS A 46 0.96 -14.24 -1.12
C LYS A 46 -0.52 -14.32 -1.47
N GLU A 47 -1.38 -14.63 -0.50
CA GLU A 47 -2.84 -14.65 -0.72
C GLU A 47 -3.37 -13.30 -1.21
N TYR A 48 -2.83 -12.19 -0.69
CA TYR A 48 -3.14 -10.86 -1.19
C TYR A 48 -2.68 -10.64 -2.64
N LEU A 49 -1.50 -11.14 -3.01
CA LEU A 49 -0.97 -11.00 -4.36
C LEU A 49 -1.73 -11.82 -5.39
N ASP A 50 -2.23 -12.99 -4.98
CA ASP A 50 -3.03 -13.91 -5.81
C ASP A 50 -4.50 -13.44 -5.96
N CYS A 51 -4.92 -12.44 -5.19
CA CYS A 51 -6.29 -11.91 -5.22
C CYS A 51 -6.54 -11.06 -6.47
N GLU A 52 -7.65 -11.33 -7.18
CA GLU A 52 -8.12 -10.46 -8.27
C GLU A 52 -8.68 -9.14 -7.72
N TYR A 53 -7.79 -8.18 -7.46
CA TYR A 53 -8.14 -6.85 -7.01
C TYR A 53 -7.82 -5.80 -8.07
N ALA A 54 -8.86 -5.17 -8.63
CA ALA A 54 -8.76 -4.24 -9.76
C ALA A 54 -7.78 -3.06 -9.54
N HIS A 55 -7.54 -2.66 -8.29
CA HIS A 55 -6.65 -1.55 -7.95
C HIS A 55 -5.31 -1.99 -7.34
N GLN A 56 -4.97 -3.29 -7.38
CA GLN A 56 -3.74 -3.81 -6.79
C GLN A 56 -2.49 -3.13 -7.38
N GLN A 57 -2.43 -2.97 -8.70
CA GLN A 57 -1.31 -2.27 -9.36
C GLN A 57 -1.18 -0.82 -8.90
N THR A 58 -2.30 -0.10 -8.76
CA THR A 58 -2.29 1.28 -8.24
C THR A 58 -1.77 1.33 -6.80
N VAL A 59 -2.17 0.37 -5.95
CA VAL A 59 -1.65 0.27 -4.58
C VAL A 59 -0.15 -0.03 -4.58
N MET A 60 0.34 -0.93 -5.44
CA MET A 60 1.77 -1.25 -5.55
C MET A 60 2.61 -0.03 -5.96
N SER A 61 2.18 0.73 -6.97
CA SER A 61 2.90 1.93 -7.42
C SER A 61 2.94 3.01 -6.33
N LYS A 62 1.80 3.28 -5.67
CA LYS A 62 1.75 4.23 -4.56
C LYS A 62 2.62 3.79 -3.39
N LEU A 63 2.57 2.51 -3.04
CA LEU A 63 3.38 1.93 -1.98
C LEU A 63 4.88 2.08 -2.29
N LYS A 64 5.31 1.84 -3.54
CA LYS A 64 6.70 2.04 -3.94
C LYS A 64 7.16 3.48 -3.73
N ASN A 65 6.38 4.45 -4.21
CA ASN A 65 6.63 5.87 -3.99
C ASN A 65 6.67 6.24 -2.50
N LEU A 66 5.80 5.63 -1.69
CA LEU A 66 5.75 5.85 -0.25
C LEU A 66 7.01 5.33 0.45
N VAL A 67 7.42 4.09 0.16
CA VAL A 67 8.60 3.44 0.74
C VAL A 67 9.88 4.18 0.36
N GLU A 68 9.97 4.64 -0.89
CA GLU A 68 11.10 5.43 -1.37
C GLU A 68 11.11 6.84 -0.76
N GLY A 69 10.01 7.57 -0.87
CA GLY A 69 9.90 8.96 -0.40
C GLY A 69 10.03 9.12 1.12
N ARG A 70 9.59 8.13 1.91
CA ARG A 70 9.78 8.12 3.37
C ARG A 70 11.04 7.39 3.83
N ASN A 71 11.79 6.82 2.90
CA ASN A 71 12.97 5.99 3.16
C ASN A 71 12.72 4.93 4.25
N MET A 72 11.70 4.09 4.07
CA MET A 72 11.29 3.08 5.05
C MET A 72 12.32 1.95 5.14
N MET A 73 13.35 2.13 5.98
CA MET A 73 14.49 1.21 6.07
C MET A 73 14.09 -0.19 6.53
N ALA A 74 13.15 -0.33 7.46
CA ALA A 74 12.69 -1.64 7.93
C ALA A 74 12.09 -2.48 6.79
N PHE A 75 11.14 -1.89 6.05
CA PHE A 75 10.59 -2.47 4.84
C PHE A 75 11.69 -2.82 3.81
N LYS A 76 12.56 -1.87 3.46
CA LYS A 76 13.63 -2.09 2.45
C LYS A 76 14.59 -3.21 2.84
N ASN A 77 15.01 -3.25 4.11
CA ASN A 77 15.89 -4.31 4.63
C ASN A 77 15.19 -5.68 4.54
N ARG A 78 13.89 -5.70 4.82
CA ARG A 78 13.10 -6.93 4.77
C ARG A 78 12.91 -7.44 3.35
N VAL A 79 12.62 -6.54 2.40
CA VAL A 79 12.60 -6.86 0.96
C VAL A 79 13.95 -7.45 0.53
N ASN A 80 15.05 -6.75 0.80
CA ASN A 80 16.39 -7.17 0.37
C ASN A 80 16.80 -8.55 0.93
N SER A 81 16.45 -8.83 2.18
CA SER A 81 16.72 -10.13 2.82
C SER A 81 15.81 -11.26 2.34
N SER A 82 14.73 -10.94 1.59
CA SER A 82 13.74 -11.91 1.13
C SER A 82 13.80 -12.19 -0.38
N LEU A 83 14.77 -11.61 -1.10
CA LEU A 83 14.95 -11.81 -2.55
C LEU A 83 15.23 -13.27 -2.95
N SER A 84 15.79 -14.06 -2.04
CA SER A 84 16.05 -15.49 -2.26
C SER A 84 14.84 -16.38 -2.00
N CYS A 85 13.63 -15.82 -1.90
CA CYS A 85 12.40 -16.59 -1.75
C CYS A 85 12.18 -17.54 -2.95
N ASN A 86 11.77 -18.78 -2.66
CA ASN A 86 11.49 -19.79 -3.68
C ASN A 86 10.13 -19.59 -4.38
N ASP A 87 9.24 -18.79 -3.78
CA ASP A 87 7.93 -18.51 -4.32
C ASP A 87 8.01 -17.40 -5.37
N GLU A 88 7.53 -17.69 -6.58
CA GLU A 88 7.66 -16.79 -7.73
C GLU A 88 6.87 -15.48 -7.55
N SER A 89 5.64 -15.56 -7.03
CA SER A 89 4.79 -14.39 -6.78
C SER A 89 5.45 -13.44 -5.80
N LEU A 90 5.96 -13.97 -4.68
CA LEU A 90 6.66 -13.19 -3.66
C LEU A 90 7.99 -12.66 -4.17
N ARG A 91 8.75 -13.45 -4.93
CA ARG A 91 10.02 -12.99 -5.51
C ARG A 91 9.80 -11.82 -6.47
N ASN A 92 8.84 -11.92 -7.38
CA ASN A 92 8.48 -10.84 -8.31
C ASN A 92 8.06 -9.58 -7.55
N PHE A 93 7.29 -9.73 -6.46
CA PHE A 93 6.95 -8.62 -5.57
C PHE A 93 8.21 -7.98 -4.96
N PHE A 94 9.12 -8.76 -4.37
CA PHE A 94 10.33 -8.18 -3.76
C PHE A 94 11.24 -7.51 -4.80
N GLU A 95 11.42 -8.14 -5.97
CA GLU A 95 12.19 -7.58 -7.07
C GLU A 95 11.65 -6.22 -7.52
N PHE A 96 10.32 -6.08 -7.64
CA PHE A 96 9.67 -4.81 -8.00
C PHE A 96 10.09 -3.63 -7.09
N PHE A 97 10.29 -3.87 -5.79
CA PHE A 97 10.73 -2.85 -4.82
C PHE A 97 12.25 -2.61 -4.82
N THR A 98 13.04 -3.42 -5.53
CA THR A 98 14.48 -3.19 -5.71
C THR A 98 14.81 -2.39 -6.97
N GLN A 99 13.92 -2.44 -7.96
CA GLN A 99 14.08 -1.70 -9.21
C GLN A 99 13.96 -0.21 -8.94
N ARG A 100 14.97 0.57 -9.31
CA ARG A 100 14.89 2.03 -9.29
C ARG A 100 14.13 2.51 -10.54
N GLU A 101 13.21 3.44 -10.37
CA GLU A 101 12.69 4.17 -11.53
C GLU A 101 13.81 5.04 -12.10
N GLU A 102 14.05 4.93 -13.41
CA GLU A 102 14.97 5.84 -14.08
C GLU A 102 14.39 7.25 -14.05
N PRO A 103 15.19 8.27 -13.70
CA PRO A 103 14.71 9.65 -13.73
C PRO A 103 14.32 10.00 -15.17
N VAL A 104 13.03 10.24 -15.40
CA VAL A 104 12.54 10.68 -16.71
C VAL A 104 13.15 12.06 -16.99
N PRO A 105 13.90 12.22 -18.10
CA PRO A 105 14.41 13.53 -18.48
C PRO A 105 13.24 14.48 -18.64
N MET A 106 13.29 15.62 -17.96
CA MET A 106 12.33 16.69 -18.22
C MET A 106 12.66 17.26 -19.59
N ASP A 107 11.74 17.19 -20.54
CA ASP A 107 11.89 17.82 -21.86
C ASP A 107 12.07 19.33 -21.66
N ILE A 108 13.31 19.79 -21.76
CA ILE A 108 13.62 21.21 -21.83
C ILE A 108 13.35 21.61 -23.29
N GLY A 109 12.10 21.97 -23.59
CA GLY A 109 11.72 22.46 -24.90
C GLY A 109 12.58 23.64 -25.32
N ASN A 110 13.20 23.53 -26.50
CA ASN A 110 13.89 24.62 -27.21
C ASN A 110 12.91 25.60 -27.84
#